data_AF-A0A952X585-F1
#
_entry.id   AF-A0A952X585-F1
#
_cell.length_a   1.000
_cell.length_b   1.000
_cell.length_c   1.000
_cell.angle_alpha   90.00
_cell.angle_beta   90.00
_cell.angle_gamma   90.00
#
_symmetry.space_group_name_H-M   'P 1'
#
loop_
_entity.id
_entity.type
_entity.pdbx_description
1 polymer ?
#
loop_
_entity_poly.entity_id
_entity_poly.type
_entity_poly.pdbx_seq_one_letter_code
_entity_poly.pdbx_strand_id
1 'polypeptide(L)'
;DEPTLPAHGMMQYCDKNPNSLHLSMGRLSEYEIQESHLSCRTGDARSLSTWRSTARLLRRQTGAGMIAAYPDTGHIGMARWQRYTPGAIAELRNGVRLIAISGAHMTPA
;
A
#
# COMPACT_ATOMS: atom_id res chain seq x y z
N ASP A 1 0.38 -29.84 -7.30
CA ASP A 1 -0.03 -29.36 -5.98
C ASP A 1 0.37 -27.92 -5.79
N GLU A 2 -0.61 -27.06 -5.55
CA GLU A 2 -0.35 -25.66 -5.20
C GLU A 2 0.09 -25.61 -3.73
N PRO A 3 1.19 -24.94 -3.38
CA PRO A 3 1.68 -24.93 -2.01
C PRO A 3 0.67 -24.22 -1.10
N THR A 4 0.05 -24.97 -0.18
CA THR A 4 -0.75 -24.40 0.89
C THR A 4 0.15 -23.64 1.86
N LEU A 5 0.08 -22.31 1.80
CA LEU A 5 0.72 -21.47 2.81
C LEU A 5 0.03 -21.70 4.16
N PRO A 6 0.80 -21.85 5.26
CA PRO A 6 0.22 -22.11 6.58
C PRO A 6 -0.55 -20.92 7.17
N ALA A 7 -0.64 -19.79 6.47
CA ALA A 7 -1.39 -18.60 6.89
C ALA A 7 -2.45 -18.24 5.83
N HIS A 8 -3.68 -18.00 6.27
CA HIS A 8 -4.84 -17.64 5.46
C HIS A 8 -4.91 -16.15 5.10
N GLY A 9 -3.90 -15.35 5.43
CA GLY A 9 -3.82 -13.93 5.10
C GLY A 9 -2.70 -13.19 5.83
N MET A 10 -2.49 -11.92 5.47
CA MET A 10 -1.37 -11.10 5.97
C MET A 10 -1.37 -10.94 7.49
N MET A 11 -2.54 -10.80 8.11
CA MET A 11 -2.65 -10.67 9.57
C MET A 11 -2.20 -11.94 10.29
N GLN A 12 -2.68 -13.10 9.85
CA GLN A 12 -2.27 -14.39 10.42
C GLN A 12 -0.79 -14.69 10.12
N TYR A 13 -0.29 -14.27 8.95
CA TYR A 13 1.12 -14.36 8.62
C TYR A 13 1.97 -13.55 9.61
N CYS A 14 1.60 -12.29 9.87
CA CYS A 14 2.27 -11.44 10.85
C CYS A 14 2.22 -12.03 12.27
N ASP A 15 1.11 -12.69 12.65
CA ASP A 15 0.99 -13.34 13.96
C ASP A 15 1.93 -14.55 14.11
N LYS A 16 2.07 -15.35 13.04
CA LYS A 16 2.97 -16.51 13.03
C LYS A 16 4.44 -16.14 12.85
N ASN A 17 4.72 -14.94 12.36
CA ASN A 17 6.05 -14.41 12.12
C ASN A 17 6.23 -13.07 12.86
N PRO A 18 6.15 -13.09 14.21
CA PRO A 18 6.36 -11.88 14.98
C PRO A 18 7.77 -11.36 14.68
N ASN A 19 7.93 -10.05 14.76
CA ASN A 19 9.20 -9.41 14.48
C ASN A 19 9.63 -9.42 12.99
N SER A 20 8.66 -9.45 12.07
CA SER A 20 8.89 -9.23 10.64
C SER A 20 8.33 -7.88 10.14
N LEU A 21 9.03 -7.27 9.18
CA LEU A 21 8.56 -6.12 8.41
C LEU A 21 8.26 -6.59 6.99
N HIS A 22 7.02 -6.42 6.53
CA HIS A 22 6.57 -6.88 5.23
C HIS A 22 6.22 -5.71 4.32
N LEU A 23 6.80 -5.70 3.12
CA LEU A 23 6.45 -4.79 2.04
C LEU A 23 5.80 -5.60 0.91
N SER A 24 4.49 -5.43 0.73
CA SER A 24 3.75 -5.93 -0.42
C SER A 24 3.81 -4.88 -1.52
N MET A 25 4.37 -5.24 -2.68
CA MET A 25 4.36 -4.37 -3.85
C MET A 25 3.10 -4.63 -4.67
N GLY A 26 2.36 -3.56 -4.96
CA GLY A 26 1.23 -3.64 -5.87
C GLY A 26 1.68 -3.92 -7.30
N ARG A 27 0.81 -4.55 -8.08
CA ARG A 27 1.10 -4.90 -9.47
C ARG A 27 1.07 -3.64 -10.36
N LEU A 28 2.05 -3.53 -11.24
CA LEU A 28 2.02 -2.62 -12.38
C LEU A 28 1.61 -3.40 -13.64
N SER A 29 0.67 -2.85 -14.39
CA SER A 29 0.25 -3.33 -15.71
C SER A 29 0.12 -2.15 -16.67
N GLU A 30 -0.22 -2.43 -17.92
CA GLU A 30 -0.49 -1.38 -18.92
C GLU A 30 -1.71 -0.52 -18.60
N TYR A 31 -2.67 -1.02 -17.79
CA TYR A 31 -3.92 -0.31 -17.48
C TYR A 31 -3.97 0.26 -16.07
N GLU A 32 -3.28 -0.39 -15.13
CA GLU A 32 -3.38 -0.03 -13.72
C GLU A 32 -2.09 -0.29 -12.92
N ILE A 33 -1.93 0.54 -11.89
CA ILE A 33 -1.03 0.35 -10.76
C ILE A 33 -1.88 0.09 -9.52
N GLN A 34 -1.62 -1.04 -8.87
CA GLN A 34 -2.23 -1.39 -7.60
C GLN A 34 -1.41 -0.83 -6.42
N GLU A 35 -2.08 -0.58 -5.30
CA GLU A 35 -1.47 -0.07 -4.08
C GLU A 35 -0.43 -1.03 -3.49
N SER A 36 0.63 -0.45 -2.90
CA SER A 36 1.65 -1.17 -2.13
C SER A 36 1.43 -0.95 -0.63
N HIS A 37 1.72 -1.96 0.19
CA HIS A 37 1.48 -1.93 1.64
C HIS A 37 2.75 -2.27 2.43
N LEU A 38 3.08 -1.44 3.42
CA LEU A 38 4.06 -1.77 4.45
C LEU A 38 3.32 -2.17 5.73
N SER A 39 3.58 -3.36 6.24
CA SER A 39 2.91 -3.91 7.42
C SER A 39 3.90 -4.62 8.33
N CYS A 40 3.61 -4.64 9.63
CA CYS A 40 4.38 -5.37 10.62
C CYS A 40 3.52 -5.63 11.86
N ARG A 41 3.90 -6.62 12.66
CA ARG A 41 3.35 -6.84 14.00
C ARG A 41 4.48 -7.31 14.92
N THR A 42 4.70 -6.58 16.00
CA THR A 42 5.72 -6.93 17.00
C THR A 42 5.36 -6.34 18.36
N GLY A 43 5.68 -7.07 19.43
CA GLY A 43 5.74 -6.53 20.79
C GLY A 43 7.10 -5.96 21.16
N ASP A 44 8.12 -6.15 20.31
CA ASP A 44 9.48 -5.63 20.55
C ASP A 44 9.60 -4.15 20.17
N ALA A 45 9.80 -3.32 21.18
CA ALA A 45 9.96 -1.88 21.02
C ALA A 45 11.18 -1.52 20.16
N ARG A 46 12.25 -2.33 20.18
CA ARG A 46 13.47 -2.06 19.42
C ARG A 46 13.22 -2.23 17.92
N SER A 47 12.65 -3.35 17.50
CA SER A 47 12.27 -3.55 16.09
C SER A 47 11.27 -2.51 15.61
N LEU A 48 10.27 -2.17 16.42
CA LEU A 48 9.31 -1.12 16.05
C LEU A 48 10.01 0.23 15.80
N SER A 49 11.00 0.58 16.62
CA SER A 49 11.81 1.79 16.43
C SER A 49 12.60 1.76 15.12
N THR A 50 13.24 0.62 14.82
CA THR A 50 13.97 0.41 13.56
C THR A 50 13.05 0.54 12.35
N TRP A 51 11.88 -0.10 12.35
CA TRP A 51 10.96 -0.07 11.21
C TRP A 51 10.29 1.28 11.01
N ARG A 52 10.10 2.07 12.07
CA ARG A 52 9.67 3.46 11.94
C ARG A 52 10.64 4.27 11.09
N SER A 53 11.94 3.98 11.12
CA SER A 53 12.92 4.62 10.25
C SER A 53 12.73 4.24 8.78
N THR A 54 12.43 2.98 8.47
CA THR A 54 12.05 2.55 7.12
C THR A 54 10.78 3.26 6.64
N ALA A 55 9.74 3.32 7.47
CA ALA A 55 8.50 4.04 7.14
C ALA A 55 8.74 5.54 6.91
N ARG A 56 9.65 6.17 7.67
CA ARG A 56 10.05 7.58 7.46
C ARG A 56 10.76 7.77 6.14
N LEU A 57 11.64 6.84 5.74
CA LEU A 57 12.33 6.91 4.44
C LEU A 57 11.32 6.90 3.28
N LEU A 58 10.38 5.95 3.29
CA LEU A 58 9.33 5.87 2.27
C LEU A 58 8.46 7.12 2.24
N ARG A 59 8.11 7.69 3.40
CA ARG A 59 7.33 8.94 3.48
C ARG A 59 8.05 10.13 2.85
N ARG A 60 9.38 10.19 2.94
CA ARG A 60 10.18 11.26 2.31
C ARG A 60 10.22 11.16 0.79
N GLN A 61 10.01 9.96 0.25
CA GLN A 61 10.02 9.68 -1.19
C GLN A 61 8.63 9.70 -1.83
N THR A 62 7.58 10.01 -1.06
CA THR A 62 6.19 9.95 -1.50
C THR A 62 5.41 11.21 -1.13
N GLY A 63 4.51 11.62 -2.03
CA GLY A 63 3.49 12.64 -1.76
C GLY A 63 2.40 12.10 -0.82
N ALA A 64 1.71 12.99 -0.11
CA ALA A 64 0.68 12.63 0.86
C ALA A 64 -0.70 13.09 0.39
N GLY A 65 -1.71 12.26 0.63
CA GLY A 65 -3.09 12.57 0.29
C GLY A 65 -3.44 12.14 -1.13
N MET A 66 -4.56 11.44 -1.25
CA MET A 66 -5.17 11.08 -2.52
C MET A 66 -6.66 11.36 -2.44
N ILE A 67 -7.30 11.65 -3.57
CA ILE A 67 -8.75 11.59 -3.74
C ILE A 67 -9.09 10.18 -4.17
N ALA A 68 -9.96 9.52 -3.41
CA ALA A 68 -10.49 8.20 -3.70
C ALA A 68 -11.90 8.33 -4.26
N ALA A 69 -12.16 7.76 -5.42
CA ALA A 69 -13.48 7.67 -6.03
C ALA A 69 -13.88 6.20 -6.16
N TYR A 70 -15.06 5.84 -5.66
CA TYR A 70 -15.64 4.51 -5.78
C TYR A 70 -16.62 4.48 -6.97
N PRO A 71 -16.29 3.81 -8.09
CA PRO A 71 -17.12 3.85 -9.29
C PRO A 71 -18.54 3.33 -9.05
N ASP A 72 -18.67 2.27 -8.25
CA ASP A 72 -19.95 1.57 -8.06
C ASP A 72 -20.95 2.37 -7.22
N THR A 73 -20.45 3.21 -6.31
CA THR A 73 -21.29 3.99 -5.38
C THR A 73 -21.30 5.49 -5.69
N GLY A 74 -20.40 5.95 -6.55
CA GLY A 74 -20.16 7.37 -6.82
C GLY A 74 -19.56 8.14 -5.64
N HIS A 75 -19.19 7.47 -4.54
CA HIS A 75 -18.65 8.12 -3.36
C HIS A 75 -17.22 8.62 -3.62
N ILE A 76 -16.95 9.87 -3.24
CA ILE A 76 -15.64 10.51 -3.40
C ILE A 76 -15.19 11.05 -2.04
N GLY A 77 -13.93 10.80 -1.68
CA GLY A 77 -13.38 11.27 -0.41
C GLY A 77 -11.87 11.42 -0.41
N MET A 78 -11.36 12.24 0.51
CA MET A 78 -9.92 12.47 0.65
C MET A 78 -9.27 11.40 1.55
N ALA A 79 -8.44 10.55 0.98
CA ALA A 79 -7.59 9.59 1.66
C ALA A 79 -6.27 10.25 2.10
N ARG A 80 -6.32 11.06 3.17
CA ARG A 80 -5.17 11.83 3.70
C ARG A 80 -3.93 10.98 4.04
N TRP A 81 -4.14 9.71 4.36
CA TRP A 81 -3.11 8.79 4.82
C TRP A 81 -2.42 8.03 3.69
N GLN A 82 -3.07 7.95 2.53
CA GLN A 82 -2.49 7.30 1.35
C GLN A 82 -1.46 8.21 0.71
N ARG A 83 -0.50 7.57 0.05
CA ARG A 83 0.70 8.23 -0.47
C ARG A 83 1.01 7.72 -1.87
N TYR A 84 1.66 8.56 -2.66
CA TYR A 84 1.98 8.26 -4.05
C TYR A 84 3.45 8.56 -4.35
N THR A 85 4.05 7.77 -5.24
CA THR A 85 5.42 8.02 -5.72
C THR A 85 5.39 8.95 -6.93
N PRO A 86 6.48 9.68 -7.23
CA PRO A 86 6.58 10.43 -8.48
C PRO A 86 6.38 9.56 -9.73
N GLY A 87 6.85 8.30 -9.70
CA GLY A 87 6.64 7.34 -10.79
C GLY A 87 5.17 7.01 -11.01
N ALA A 88 4.38 6.81 -9.95
CA ALA A 88 2.94 6.59 -10.07
C ALA A 88 2.22 7.79 -10.74
N ILE A 89 2.70 9.01 -10.51
CA ILE A 89 2.15 10.21 -11.16
C ILE A 89 2.53 10.26 -12.64
N ALA A 90 3.75 9.86 -12.98
CA ALA A 90 4.17 9.78 -14.37
C ALA A 90 3.29 8.79 -15.15
N GLU A 91 3.04 7.62 -14.60
CA GLU A 91 2.16 6.62 -15.24
C GLU A 91 0.69 7.07 -15.29
N LEU A 92 0.20 7.74 -14.25
CA LEU A 92 -1.14 8.35 -14.29
C LEU A 92 -1.28 9.35 -15.43
N ARG A 93 -0.26 10.16 -15.69
CA ARG A 93 -0.23 11.09 -16.83
C ARG A 93 -0.18 10.36 -18.18
N ASN A 94 0.34 9.14 -18.21
CA ASN A 94 0.32 8.27 -19.39
C ASN A 94 -1.01 7.52 -19.56
N GLY A 95 -1.99 7.74 -18.66
CA GLY A 95 -3.32 7.13 -18.73
C GLY A 95 -3.49 5.86 -17.88
N VAL A 96 -2.47 5.45 -17.11
CA VAL A 96 -2.54 4.29 -16.22
C VAL A 96 -3.34 4.65 -14.97
N ARG A 97 -4.32 3.82 -14.58
CA ARG A 97 -5.12 4.09 -13.38
C ARG A 97 -4.36 3.72 -12.11
N LEU A 98 -4.52 4.50 -11.05
CA LEU A 98 -4.08 4.11 -9.71
C LEU A 98 -5.28 3.49 -8.98
N ILE A 99 -5.12 2.25 -8.51
CA ILE A 99 -6.20 1.46 -7.90
C ILE A 99 -5.82 1.10 -6.47
N ALA A 100 -6.65 1.50 -5.51
CA ALA A 100 -6.52 1.07 -4.13
C ALA A 100 -6.94 -0.40 -3.98
N ILE A 101 -6.47 -1.07 -2.93
CA ILE A 101 -6.87 -2.46 -2.65
C ILE A 101 -8.39 -2.60 -2.42
N SER A 102 -9.07 -1.51 -2.03
CA SER A 102 -10.53 -1.43 -1.89
C SER A 102 -11.29 -1.28 -3.21
N GLY A 103 -10.58 -1.24 -4.36
CA GLY A 103 -11.16 -1.01 -5.68
C GLY A 103 -11.38 0.47 -6.02
N ALA A 104 -11.02 1.40 -5.13
CA ALA A 104 -11.16 2.83 -5.41
C ALA A 104 -10.17 3.30 -6.48
N HIS A 105 -10.64 4.18 -7.37
CA HIS A 105 -9.78 4.93 -8.27
C HIS A 105 -9.15 6.09 -7.50
N MET A 106 -7.83 6.24 -7.64
CA MET A 106 -7.05 7.16 -6.84
C MET A 106 -6.42 8.23 -7.73
N THR A 107 -6.54 9.49 -7.34
CA THR A 107 -5.76 10.60 -7.91
C THR A 107 -5.09 11.38 -6.79
N PRO A 108 -3.95 12.06 -7.04
CA PRO A 108 -3.38 12.98 -6.07
C PRO A 108 -4.41 14.04 -5.66
N ALA A 109 -4.40 14.39 -4.38
CA ALA A 109 -5.21 15.49 -3.85
C ALA A 109 -4.64 16.87 -4.25
#